data_AF-A0A5K1G751-F1
#
_entry.id   AF-A0A5K1G751-F1
#
_cell.length_a   1.000
_cell.length_b   1.000
_cell.length_c   1.000
_cell.angle_alpha   90.00
_cell.angle_beta   90.00
_cell.angle_gamma   90.00
#
_symmetry.space_group_name_H-M   'P 1'
#
loop_
_entity.id
_entity.type
_entity.pdbx_description
1 polymer ?
#
loop_
_entity_poly.entity_id
_entity_poly.type
_entity_poly.pdbx_seq_one_letter_code
_entity_poly.pdbx_strand_id
1 'polypeptide(L)' 'SYLSDEEFESVLGMKKEAFYQQPKWKQDMQKKKVDLF' A
#
# COMPACT_ATOMS: atom_id res chain seq x y z
N SER A 1 4.43 13.56 -5.55
CA SER A 1 4.55 13.01 -4.19
C SER A 1 3.25 12.34 -3.86
N TYR A 2 3.15 11.05 -4.16
CA TYR A 2 1.87 10.35 -4.28
C TYR A 2 1.45 9.77 -2.92
N LEU A 3 0.26 10.21 -2.49
CA LEU A 3 -0.53 9.83 -1.31
C LEU A 3 0.10 10.14 0.05
N SER A 4 -0.59 11.01 0.81
CA SER A 4 -0.34 11.23 2.22
C SER A 4 -0.47 9.92 2.99
N ASP A 5 0.22 9.77 4.11
CA ASP A 5 0.23 8.52 4.89
C ASP A 5 -1.20 8.11 5.31
N GLU A 6 -2.05 9.09 5.58
CA GLU A 6 -3.48 8.93 5.89
C GLU A 6 -4.27 8.33 4.72
N GLU A 7 -4.02 8.78 3.49
CA GLU A 7 -4.68 8.24 2.30
C GLU A 7 -4.20 6.81 2.03
N PHE A 8 -2.91 6.53 2.22
CA PHE A 8 -2.37 5.18 2.08
C PHE A 8 -2.96 4.22 3.12
N GLU A 9 -3.07 4.66 4.38
CA GLU A 9 -3.72 3.89 5.44
C GLU A 9 -5.20 3.67 5.17
N SER A 10 -5.92 4.67 4.63
CA SER A 10 -7.33 4.53 4.27
C SER A 10 -7.55 3.61 3.06
N VAL A 11 -6.63 3.60 2.11
CA VAL A 11 -6.74 2.88 0.83
C VAL A 11 -6.28 1.43 0.95
N LEU A 12 -5.19 1.18 1.69
CA LEU A 12 -4.66 -0.17 1.92
C LEU A 12 -5.07 -0.77 3.27
N GLY A 13 -5.70 0.02 4.16
CA GLY A 13 -6.10 -0.42 5.49
C GLY A 13 -4.94 -0.72 6.43
N MET A 14 -3.72 -0.28 6.09
CA MET A 14 -2.51 -0.58 6.85
C MET A 14 -1.44 0.51 6.71
N LYS A 15 -0.61 0.62 7.74
CA LYS A 15 0.52 1.57 7.77
C LYS A 15 1.51 1.29 6.66
N LYS A 16 2.08 2.34 6.06
CA LYS A 16 3.16 2.23 5.06
C LYS A 16 4.33 1.38 5.57
N GLU A 17 4.73 1.53 6.82
CA GLU A 17 5.82 0.74 7.41
C GLU A 17 5.54 -0.77 7.36
N ALA A 18 4.32 -1.18 7.73
CA ALA A 18 3.89 -2.56 7.68
C ALA A 18 3.82 -3.08 6.23
N PHE A 19 3.48 -2.21 5.27
CA PHE A 19 3.49 -2.53 3.85
C PHE A 19 4.92 -2.75 3.32
N TYR A 20 5.85 -1.84 3.62
CA TYR A 20 7.25 -1.95 3.15
C TYR A 20 8.02 -3.10 3.79
N GLN A 21 7.61 -3.58 4.97
CA GLN A 21 8.15 -4.80 5.57
C GLN A 21 7.69 -6.09 4.87
N GLN A 22 6.65 -6.04 4.04
CA GLN A 22 6.20 -7.21 3.32
C GLN A 22 7.08 -7.53 2.12
N PRO A 23 7.23 -8.81 1.75
CA PRO A 23 7.97 -9.19 0.55
C PRO A 23 7.32 -8.60 -0.72
N LYS A 24 8.15 -8.26 -1.72
CA LYS A 24 7.74 -7.57 -2.97
C LYS A 24 6.52 -8.18 -3.65
N TRP A 25 6.43 -9.51 -3.74
CA TRP A 25 5.28 -10.18 -4.37
C TRP A 25 3.95 -9.84 -3.68
N LYS A 26 3.96 -9.65 -2.36
CA LYS A 26 2.77 -9.32 -1.57
C LYS A 26 2.39 -7.85 -1.70
N GLN A 27 3.39 -6.97 -1.75
CA GLN A 27 3.20 -5.55 -2.07
C GLN A 27 2.57 -5.38 -3.46
N ASP A 28 3.04 -6.13 -4.45
CA ASP A 28 2.50 -6.06 -5.82
C ASP A 28 1.07 -6.61 -5.90
N MET A 29 0.74 -7.68 -5.15
CA MET A 29 -0.66 -8.15 -5.06
C MET A 29 -1.58 -7.13 -4.41
N GLN A 30 -1.11 -6.42 -3.39
CA GLN A 30 -1.90 -5.38 -2.71
C GLN A 30 -2.06 -4.13 -3.59
N LYS A 31 -1.00 -3.68 -4.28
CA LYS A 31 -1.11 -2.59 -5.26
C LYS A 31 -2.10 -2.89 -6.37
N LYS A 32 -2.10 -4.13 -6.89
CA LYS A 32 -3.09 -4.59 -7.88
C LYS A 32 -4.51 -4.64 -7.32
N LYS A 33 -4.69 -5.05 -6.06
CA LYS A 33 -6.01 -5.12 -5.42
C LYS A 33 -6.69 -3.77 -5.29
N VAL A 34 -5.89 -2.71 -5.18
CA VAL A 34 -6.41 -1.36 -4.95
C VAL A 34 -6.47 -0.54 -6.24
N ASP A 35 -6.22 -1.18 -7.39
CA ASP A 35 -6.30 -0.59 -8.74
C ASP A 35 -5.65 0.81 -8.83
N LEU A 36 -4.53 0.98 -8.13
CA LEU A 36 -3.70 2.19 -8.11
C LEU A 36 -2.84 2.25 -9.38
N PHE A 37 -3.51 2.23 -10.55
CA PHE A 37 -2.94 2.56 -11.86
C PHE A 37 -3.16 4.04 -12.19
#